data_AF-A0AAU1GWF0-F1
#
_entry.id   AF-A0AAU1GWF0-F1
#
_cell.length_a   1.000
_cell.length_b   1.000
_cell.length_c   1.000
_cell.angle_alpha   90.00
_cell.angle_beta   90.00
_cell.angle_gamma   90.00
#
_symmetry.space_group_name_H-M   'P 1'
#
loop_
_entity.id
_entity.type
_entity.pdbx_description
1 polymer ?
#
loop_
_entity_poly.entity_id
_entity_poly.type
_entity_poly.pdbx_seq_one_letter_code
_entity_poly.pdbx_strand_id
1 'polypeptide(L)'
;MHPMLKPALRRAWRGSGTVQFGVTPAHAVKVGPMDIATGCFLELLDGTRGMSLLRAEARALDLNDHQVDTIVARLMDAGLVDDVRAGGPEADALRSRADVLERHRPDLASLSVVHPEPGGGLRRLAARRSMRVQVRGAGRVGAAIAAVLSGSGVGRVEVLDGGCAEPCDVSPGGLPASAVGERRDSAARQLVRRSFPGPAPRSVQPVAGHAGGEPGLSLIVVAPRDGLTGYVPDPRTAEPWIASGTPHLYAGVIEATGFVGPLVLPGGTACAGCLDLNRRDRDQQWPRMLAQWQSGRRTAVQACDLGLATAVAGLAASHALAFLDGELPASTGARWEAALPLLDWRSEQIGAHVGCSCGAGGHTEGVRTSGAGTAHDTMAG
;
A
#
# COMPACT_ATOMS: atom_id res chain seq x y z
N MET A 1 -17.83 -14.37 18.00
CA MET A 1 -17.92 -14.13 16.56
C MET A 1 -19.33 -13.70 16.17
N HIS A 2 -19.41 -12.64 15.38
CA HIS A 2 -20.60 -12.18 14.67
C HIS A 2 -20.29 -12.18 13.16
N PRO A 3 -20.49 -13.33 12.48
CA PRO A 3 -20.00 -13.53 11.13
C PRO A 3 -20.84 -12.74 10.12
N MET A 4 -20.16 -12.14 9.16
CA MET A 4 -20.74 -11.37 8.07
C MET A 4 -20.12 -11.80 6.75
N LEU A 5 -20.93 -12.12 5.73
CA LEU A 5 -20.40 -12.29 4.38
C LEU A 5 -19.83 -10.97 3.89
N LYS A 6 -18.63 -11.02 3.30
CA LYS A 6 -17.94 -9.82 2.82
C LYS A 6 -18.77 -9.12 1.74
N PRO A 7 -19.26 -7.89 1.98
CA PRO A 7 -20.08 -7.16 1.01
C PRO A 7 -19.26 -6.71 -0.21
N ALA A 8 -17.92 -6.77 -0.12
CA ALA A 8 -17.00 -6.39 -1.19
C ALA A 8 -17.03 -7.34 -2.40
N LEU A 9 -17.51 -8.58 -2.21
CA LEU A 9 -17.54 -9.60 -3.26
C LEU A 9 -18.96 -9.74 -3.81
N ARG A 10 -19.12 -9.50 -5.12
CA ARG A 10 -20.40 -9.78 -5.81
C ARG A 10 -20.69 -11.27 -5.79
N ARG A 11 -21.95 -11.65 -5.64
CA ARG A 11 -22.40 -13.04 -5.57
C ARG A 11 -23.25 -13.40 -6.79
N ALA A 12 -23.04 -14.59 -7.33
CA ALA A 12 -23.89 -15.13 -8.39
C ALA A 12 -23.94 -16.67 -8.32
N TRP A 13 -25.11 -17.24 -8.63
CA TRP A 13 -25.24 -18.68 -8.85
C TRP A 13 -24.56 -19.09 -10.16
N ARG A 14 -23.80 -20.18 -10.13
CA ARG A 14 -23.11 -20.78 -11.28
C ARG A 14 -23.60 -22.21 -11.46
N GLY A 15 -24.70 -22.36 -12.20
CA GLY A 15 -25.44 -23.63 -12.27
C GLY A 15 -26.28 -23.88 -11.02
N SER A 16 -26.71 -25.12 -10.81
CA SER A 16 -27.69 -25.49 -9.78
C SER A 16 -27.11 -25.80 -8.39
N GLY A 17 -25.79 -25.83 -8.23
CA GLY A 17 -25.16 -26.27 -6.98
C GLY A 17 -23.86 -25.56 -6.61
N THR A 18 -23.59 -24.39 -7.18
CA THR A 18 -22.36 -23.64 -6.88
C THR A 18 -22.65 -22.15 -6.87
N VAL A 19 -22.11 -21.45 -5.88
CA VAL A 19 -22.15 -19.99 -5.78
C VAL A 19 -20.74 -19.46 -6.01
N GLN A 20 -20.62 -18.46 -6.88
CA GLN A 20 -19.39 -17.71 -7.07
C GLN A 20 -19.45 -16.40 -6.30
N PHE A 21 -18.39 -16.11 -5.58
CA PHE A 21 -18.10 -14.84 -4.92
C PHE A 21 -16.98 -14.15 -5.70
N GLY A 22 -17.15 -12.88 -6.05
CA GLY A 22 -16.19 -12.12 -6.84
C GLY A 22 -16.35 -12.27 -8.36
N VAL A 23 -15.90 -11.24 -9.07
CA VAL A 23 -15.94 -11.15 -10.55
C VAL A 23 -14.54 -11.29 -11.16
N THR A 24 -13.52 -10.73 -10.50
CA THR A 24 -12.14 -10.75 -11.00
C THR A 24 -11.44 -12.06 -10.63
N PRO A 25 -10.66 -12.68 -11.53
CA PRO A 25 -9.96 -13.92 -11.23
C PRO A 25 -9.04 -13.86 -10.01
N ALA A 26 -8.49 -12.68 -9.70
CA ALA A 26 -7.60 -12.48 -8.56
C ALA A 26 -8.25 -12.77 -7.20
N HIS A 27 -9.57 -12.61 -7.08
CA HIS A 27 -10.29 -12.72 -5.81
C HIS A 27 -11.56 -13.58 -5.88
N ALA A 28 -11.85 -14.16 -7.04
CA ALA A 28 -13.08 -14.94 -7.21
C ALA A 28 -12.95 -16.34 -6.59
N VAL A 29 -13.93 -16.70 -5.76
CA VAL A 29 -14.00 -18.00 -5.09
C VAL A 29 -15.30 -18.69 -5.46
N LYS A 30 -15.24 -20.01 -5.71
CA LYS A 30 -16.41 -20.85 -6.00
C LYS A 30 -16.66 -21.75 -4.80
N VAL A 31 -17.91 -21.77 -4.33
CA VAL A 31 -18.33 -22.59 -3.19
C VAL A 31 -19.44 -23.54 -3.65
N GLY A 32 -19.21 -24.84 -3.48
CA GLY A 32 -20.16 -25.90 -3.78
C GLY A 32 -19.75 -27.24 -3.16
N PRO A 33 -20.66 -28.23 -3.09
CA PRO A 33 -22.07 -28.14 -3.49
C PRO A 33 -22.87 -27.22 -2.55
N MET A 34 -23.82 -26.48 -3.12
CA MET A 34 -24.69 -25.54 -2.40
C MET A 34 -26.15 -25.94 -2.58
N ASP A 35 -26.80 -26.37 -1.50
CA ASP A 35 -28.24 -26.61 -1.49
C ASP A 35 -29.02 -25.33 -1.14
N ILE A 36 -30.35 -25.40 -1.25
CA ILE A 36 -31.24 -24.26 -0.96
C ILE A 36 -31.14 -23.85 0.51
N ALA A 37 -31.08 -24.81 1.43
CA ALA A 37 -30.98 -24.55 2.88
C ALA A 37 -29.71 -23.75 3.22
N THR A 38 -28.56 -24.18 2.71
CA THR A 38 -27.29 -23.46 2.86
C THR A 38 -27.37 -22.09 2.20
N GLY A 39 -27.95 -21.98 1.01
CA GLY A 39 -28.18 -20.71 0.33
C GLY A 39 -29.00 -19.70 1.16
N CYS A 40 -30.08 -20.15 1.80
CA CYS A 40 -30.88 -19.33 2.73
C CYS A 40 -30.10 -18.98 4.00
N PHE A 41 -29.32 -19.92 4.54
CA PHE A 41 -28.48 -19.67 5.71
C PHE A 41 -27.42 -18.59 5.47
N LEU A 42 -26.85 -18.52 4.25
CA LEU A 42 -25.89 -17.48 3.88
C LEU A 42 -26.45 -16.06 4.06
N GLU A 43 -27.76 -15.85 3.86
CA GLU A 43 -28.41 -14.53 4.06
C GLU A 43 -28.49 -14.12 5.54
N LEU A 44 -28.33 -15.06 6.48
CA LEU A 44 -28.30 -14.77 7.92
C LEU A 44 -26.93 -14.24 8.38
N LEU A 45 -25.88 -14.42 7.57
CA LEU A 45 -24.51 -13.96 7.84
C LEU A 45 -24.36 -12.48 7.50
N ASP A 46 -25.06 -11.61 8.23
CA ASP A 46 -25.06 -10.16 8.06
C ASP A 46 -24.30 -9.40 9.15
N GLY A 47 -23.67 -10.12 10.09
CA GLY A 47 -22.94 -9.56 11.23
C GLY A 47 -23.80 -9.12 12.40
N THR A 48 -25.14 -9.18 12.31
CA THR A 48 -26.02 -8.80 13.44
C THR A 48 -26.16 -9.93 14.46
N ARG A 49 -26.00 -11.19 14.01
CA ARG A 49 -26.20 -12.40 14.82
C ARG A 49 -24.87 -12.99 15.28
N GLY A 50 -24.82 -13.43 16.55
CA GLY A 50 -23.72 -14.26 17.06
C GLY A 50 -23.94 -15.74 16.74
N MET A 51 -22.90 -16.57 16.88
CA MET A 51 -22.96 -18.01 16.57
C MET A 51 -24.09 -18.77 17.30
N SER A 52 -24.41 -18.41 18.54
CA SER A 52 -25.51 -19.04 19.29
C SER A 52 -26.87 -18.79 18.64
N LEU A 53 -27.14 -17.57 18.20
CA LEU A 53 -28.38 -17.19 17.53
C LEU A 53 -28.45 -17.78 16.11
N LEU A 54 -27.31 -17.80 15.39
CA LEU A 54 -27.23 -18.42 14.06
C LEU A 54 -27.59 -19.91 14.10
N ARG A 55 -27.08 -20.66 15.08
CA ARG A 55 -27.44 -22.08 15.25
C ARG A 55 -28.93 -22.25 15.56
N ALA A 56 -29.51 -21.39 16.39
CA ALA A 56 -30.93 -21.46 16.73
C ALA A 56 -31.82 -21.20 15.51
N GLU A 57 -31.52 -20.16 14.71
CA GLU A 57 -32.28 -19.82 13.51
C GLU A 57 -32.07 -20.83 12.36
N ALA A 58 -30.86 -21.39 12.22
CA ALA A 58 -30.55 -22.37 11.18
C ALA A 58 -31.32 -23.70 11.33
N ARG A 59 -31.77 -24.04 12.55
CA ARG A 59 -32.64 -25.22 12.76
C ARG A 59 -33.98 -25.10 12.04
N ALA A 60 -34.48 -23.87 11.83
CA ALA A 60 -35.69 -23.64 11.02
C ALA A 60 -35.46 -23.85 9.52
N LEU A 61 -34.19 -23.98 9.09
CA LEU A 61 -33.76 -24.30 7.74
C LEU A 61 -33.29 -25.76 7.62
N ASP A 62 -33.60 -26.60 8.60
CA ASP A 62 -33.17 -28.01 8.69
C ASP A 62 -31.64 -28.22 8.74
N LEU A 63 -30.90 -27.21 9.22
CA LEU A 63 -29.46 -27.30 9.46
C LEU A 63 -29.18 -27.52 10.95
N ASN A 64 -28.40 -28.56 11.27
CA ASN A 64 -27.94 -28.80 12.62
C ASN A 64 -26.71 -27.92 12.99
N ASP A 65 -26.45 -27.80 14.29
CA ASP A 65 -25.38 -26.95 14.82
C ASP A 65 -23.99 -27.29 14.24
N HIS A 66 -23.70 -28.59 14.00
CA HIS A 66 -22.43 -29.02 13.39
C HIS A 66 -22.33 -28.60 11.91
N GLN A 67 -23.41 -28.69 11.14
CA GLN A 67 -23.45 -28.21 9.75
C GLN A 67 -23.21 -26.70 9.69
N VAL A 68 -23.85 -25.93 10.59
CA VAL A 68 -23.64 -24.48 10.69
C VAL A 68 -22.18 -24.15 10.96
N ASP A 69 -21.58 -24.79 11.97
CA ASP A 69 -20.18 -24.55 12.32
C ASP A 69 -19.24 -24.93 11.16
N THR A 70 -19.54 -26.04 10.46
CA THR A 70 -18.78 -26.48 9.28
C THR A 70 -18.89 -25.49 8.12
N ILE A 71 -20.09 -24.96 7.84
CA ILE A 71 -20.32 -23.97 6.78
C ILE A 71 -19.54 -22.70 7.09
N VAL A 72 -19.69 -22.16 8.31
CA VAL A 72 -18.99 -20.93 8.71
C VAL A 72 -17.48 -21.12 8.65
N ALA A 73 -16.94 -22.24 9.15
CA ALA A 73 -15.51 -22.55 9.07
C ALA A 73 -15.02 -22.59 7.62
N ARG A 74 -15.72 -23.31 6.73
CA ARG A 74 -15.35 -23.38 5.30
C ARG A 74 -15.39 -22.02 4.61
N LEU A 75 -16.36 -21.17 4.93
CA LEU A 75 -16.45 -19.81 4.38
C LEU A 75 -15.34 -18.90 4.92
N MET A 76 -14.93 -19.08 6.17
CA MET A 76 -13.78 -18.38 6.76
C MET A 76 -12.48 -18.83 6.09
N ASP A 77 -12.27 -20.12 5.90
CA ASP A 77 -11.09 -20.68 5.20
C ASP A 77 -11.04 -20.21 3.75
N ALA A 78 -12.21 -20.06 3.11
CA ALA A 78 -12.37 -19.48 1.78
C ALA A 78 -12.21 -17.95 1.75
N GLY A 79 -12.03 -17.29 2.90
CA GLY A 79 -11.86 -15.84 2.99
C GLY A 79 -13.12 -15.04 2.68
N LEU A 80 -14.31 -15.61 2.82
CA LEU A 80 -15.59 -15.01 2.44
C LEU A 80 -16.34 -14.37 3.62
N VAL A 81 -15.92 -14.66 4.84
CA VAL A 81 -16.55 -14.18 6.07
C VAL A 81 -15.62 -13.20 6.80
N ASP A 82 -16.22 -12.12 7.29
CA ASP A 82 -15.63 -11.19 8.26
C ASP A 82 -16.34 -11.34 9.61
N ASP A 83 -15.78 -10.76 10.67
CA ASP A 83 -16.40 -10.71 11.99
C ASP A 83 -16.46 -9.26 12.47
N VAL A 84 -17.67 -8.74 12.65
CA VAL A 84 -17.88 -7.33 13.00
C VAL A 84 -17.28 -6.97 14.37
N ARG A 85 -16.96 -7.96 15.21
CA ARG A 85 -16.29 -7.76 16.52
C ARG A 85 -14.80 -8.08 16.52
N ALA A 86 -14.24 -8.55 15.40
CA ALA A 86 -12.81 -8.85 15.32
C ALA A 86 -11.97 -7.58 15.10
N GLY A 87 -10.63 -7.73 15.22
CA GLY A 87 -9.66 -6.68 14.93
C GLY A 87 -8.87 -6.17 16.14
N GLY A 88 -9.34 -6.41 17.37
CA GLY A 88 -8.64 -6.06 18.61
C GLY A 88 -8.90 -4.62 19.10
N PRO A 89 -8.23 -4.19 20.18
CA PRO A 89 -8.58 -2.94 20.89
C PRO A 89 -8.47 -1.67 20.03
N GLU A 90 -7.45 -1.58 19.16
CA GLU A 90 -7.28 -0.43 18.27
C GLU A 90 -8.39 -0.36 17.21
N ALA A 91 -8.83 -1.52 16.72
CA ALA A 91 -9.97 -1.63 15.82
C ALA A 91 -11.28 -1.25 16.52
N ASP A 92 -11.45 -1.62 17.79
CA ASP A 92 -12.61 -1.22 18.61
C ASP A 92 -12.67 0.30 18.81
N ALA A 93 -11.52 0.93 19.09
CA ALA A 93 -11.41 2.38 19.20
C ALA A 93 -11.68 3.11 17.87
N LEU A 94 -11.35 2.50 16.72
CA LEU A 94 -11.72 3.03 15.42
C LEU A 94 -13.22 2.83 15.15
N ARG A 95 -13.79 1.70 15.57
CA ARG A 95 -15.21 1.40 15.41
C ARG A 95 -16.13 2.35 16.14
N SER A 96 -15.68 2.93 17.25
CA SER A 96 -16.41 3.98 17.96
C SER A 96 -16.49 5.32 17.19
N ARG A 97 -15.82 5.45 16.04
CA ARG A 97 -15.79 6.66 15.19
C ARG A 97 -16.51 6.39 13.87
N ALA A 98 -17.84 6.39 13.92
CA ALA A 98 -18.69 6.00 12.79
C ALA A 98 -18.47 6.87 11.53
N ASP A 99 -18.26 8.18 11.70
CA ASP A 99 -18.00 9.14 10.62
C ASP A 99 -16.69 8.83 9.87
N VAL A 100 -15.64 8.48 10.61
CA VAL A 100 -14.34 8.10 10.06
C VAL A 100 -14.45 6.77 9.31
N LEU A 101 -15.16 5.80 9.88
CA LEU A 101 -15.39 4.51 9.24
C LEU A 101 -16.21 4.61 7.96
N GLU A 102 -17.26 5.44 7.94
CA GLU A 102 -18.09 5.59 6.74
C GLU A 102 -17.26 6.15 5.58
N ARG A 103 -16.36 7.10 5.85
CA ARG A 103 -15.44 7.63 4.83
C ARG A 103 -14.45 6.59 4.31
N HIS A 104 -14.06 5.63 5.15
CA HIS A 104 -13.16 4.52 4.81
C HIS A 104 -13.87 3.24 4.35
N ARG A 105 -15.19 3.27 4.21
CA ARG A 105 -15.95 2.07 3.85
C ARG A 105 -15.44 1.39 2.56
N PRO A 106 -15.07 2.12 1.49
CA PRO A 106 -14.45 1.51 0.30
C PRO A 106 -13.08 0.88 0.59
N ASP A 107 -12.22 1.56 1.35
CA ASP A 107 -10.90 1.05 1.74
C ASP A 107 -11.03 -0.23 2.59
N LEU A 108 -11.95 -0.25 3.56
CA LEU A 108 -12.22 -1.41 4.39
C LEU A 108 -12.76 -2.59 3.58
N ALA A 109 -13.66 -2.31 2.63
CA ALA A 109 -14.15 -3.33 1.72
C ALA A 109 -12.99 -3.94 0.92
N SER A 110 -12.10 -3.12 0.36
CA SER A 110 -10.92 -3.61 -0.36
C SER A 110 -9.96 -4.38 0.55
N LEU A 111 -9.66 -3.87 1.75
CA LEU A 111 -8.79 -4.53 2.71
C LEU A 111 -9.35 -5.87 3.18
N SER A 112 -10.68 -6.02 3.30
CA SER A 112 -11.32 -7.28 3.66
C SER A 112 -11.14 -8.36 2.59
N VAL A 113 -10.97 -7.97 1.32
CA VAL A 113 -10.72 -8.90 0.20
C VAL A 113 -9.25 -9.30 0.17
N VAL A 114 -8.34 -8.35 0.38
CA VAL A 114 -6.89 -8.59 0.33
C VAL A 114 -6.39 -9.34 1.57
N HIS A 115 -6.94 -9.03 2.74
CA HIS A 115 -6.63 -9.71 3.99
C HIS A 115 -7.84 -10.54 4.45
N PRO A 116 -7.88 -11.83 4.06
CA PRO A 116 -9.11 -12.60 4.11
C PRO A 116 -9.56 -12.97 5.53
N GLU A 117 -8.70 -12.89 6.53
CA GLU A 117 -9.04 -13.27 7.89
C GLU A 117 -10.01 -12.29 8.58
N PRO A 118 -10.89 -12.77 9.47
CA PRO A 118 -11.84 -11.90 10.17
C PRO A 118 -11.19 -10.77 10.96
N GLY A 119 -11.71 -9.56 10.79
CA GLY A 119 -11.18 -8.32 11.37
C GLY A 119 -9.85 -7.88 10.76
N GLY A 120 -9.37 -8.57 9.73
CA GLY A 120 -8.09 -8.32 9.10
C GLY A 120 -7.98 -6.90 8.58
N GLY A 121 -8.91 -6.47 7.71
CA GLY A 121 -8.86 -5.13 7.14
C GLY A 121 -8.96 -4.01 8.17
N LEU A 122 -9.83 -4.16 9.16
CA LEU A 122 -10.00 -3.16 10.21
C LEU A 122 -8.75 -3.04 11.11
N ARG A 123 -8.06 -4.16 11.39
CA ARG A 123 -6.79 -4.15 12.14
C ARG A 123 -5.72 -3.34 11.42
N ARG A 124 -5.58 -3.50 10.09
CA ARG A 124 -4.58 -2.72 9.31
C ARG A 124 -4.94 -1.25 9.27
N LEU A 125 -6.22 -0.93 9.02
CA LEU A 125 -6.66 0.45 9.02
C LEU A 125 -6.42 1.13 10.37
N ALA A 126 -6.64 0.41 11.48
CA ALA A 126 -6.32 0.90 12.81
C ALA A 126 -4.80 1.09 12.99
N ALA A 127 -3.98 0.11 12.59
CA ALA A 127 -2.53 0.16 12.68
C ALA A 127 -1.92 1.33 11.88
N ARG A 128 -2.45 1.64 10.69
CA ARG A 128 -2.00 2.81 9.89
C ARG A 128 -2.03 4.11 10.68
N ARG A 129 -2.96 4.27 11.63
CA ARG A 129 -3.13 5.50 12.42
C ARG A 129 -2.00 5.75 13.41
N SER A 130 -1.20 4.74 13.74
CA SER A 130 0.00 4.89 14.59
C SER A 130 1.28 5.09 13.78
N MET A 131 1.21 4.94 12.45
CA MET A 131 2.38 4.99 11.57
C MET A 131 2.77 6.42 11.19
N ARG A 132 4.07 6.59 10.93
CA ARG A 132 4.67 7.85 10.49
C ARG A 132 5.35 7.66 9.14
N VAL A 133 4.96 8.47 8.16
CA VAL A 133 5.54 8.45 6.82
C VAL A 133 6.07 9.83 6.46
N GLN A 134 7.27 9.87 5.89
CA GLN A 134 7.85 11.10 5.36
C GLN A 134 7.87 11.07 3.84
N VAL A 135 7.27 12.06 3.19
CA VAL A 135 7.33 12.27 1.75
C VAL A 135 8.33 13.39 1.45
N ARG A 136 9.39 13.06 0.71
CA ARG A 136 10.42 14.00 0.25
C ARG A 136 10.12 14.39 -1.18
N GLY A 137 9.58 15.60 -1.34
CA GLY A 137 9.09 16.13 -2.60
C GLY A 137 7.60 16.46 -2.57
N ALA A 138 7.25 17.64 -3.05
CA ALA A 138 5.89 18.17 -3.10
C ALA A 138 5.55 18.74 -4.50
N GLY A 139 6.13 18.14 -5.55
CA GLY A 139 5.65 18.31 -6.93
C GLY A 139 4.38 17.50 -7.19
N ARG A 140 3.98 17.35 -8.47
CA ARG A 140 2.75 16.64 -8.85
C ARG A 140 2.63 15.23 -8.29
N VAL A 141 3.73 14.47 -8.26
CA VAL A 141 3.75 13.09 -7.75
C VAL A 141 3.73 13.07 -6.22
N GLY A 142 4.71 13.72 -5.58
CA GLY A 142 4.87 13.67 -4.12
C GLY A 142 3.69 14.25 -3.34
N ALA A 143 3.12 15.37 -3.78
CA ALA A 143 1.96 15.97 -3.13
C ALA A 143 0.73 15.04 -3.18
N ALA A 144 0.50 14.39 -4.33
CA ALA A 144 -0.59 13.43 -4.49
C ALA A 144 -0.38 12.17 -3.64
N ILE A 145 0.84 11.62 -3.58
CA ILE A 145 1.17 10.50 -2.68
C ILE A 145 0.87 10.88 -1.23
N ALA A 146 1.32 12.05 -0.77
CA ALA A 146 1.09 12.51 0.60
C ALA A 146 -0.42 12.65 0.92
N ALA A 147 -1.20 13.16 -0.03
CA ALA A 147 -2.65 13.27 0.08
C ALA A 147 -3.32 11.90 0.20
N VAL A 148 -2.94 10.93 -0.66
CA VAL A 148 -3.50 9.57 -0.66
C VAL A 148 -3.16 8.85 0.64
N LEU A 149 -1.90 8.87 1.08
CA LEU A 149 -1.49 8.23 2.34
C LEU A 149 -2.29 8.78 3.54
N SER A 150 -2.44 10.10 3.62
CA SER A 150 -3.26 10.73 4.65
C SER A 150 -4.73 10.33 4.56
N GLY A 151 -5.29 10.36 3.35
CA GLY A 151 -6.66 9.96 3.06
C GLY A 151 -6.96 8.48 3.36
N SER A 152 -5.95 7.61 3.24
CA SER A 152 -6.03 6.18 3.52
C SER A 152 -5.75 5.82 4.99
N GLY A 153 -5.68 6.82 5.88
CA GLY A 153 -5.66 6.63 7.33
C GLY A 153 -4.28 6.57 7.96
N VAL A 154 -3.20 6.88 7.23
CA VAL A 154 -1.86 6.99 7.82
C VAL A 154 -1.84 8.13 8.83
N GLY A 155 -1.43 7.82 10.07
CA GLY A 155 -1.58 8.73 11.21
C GLY A 155 -0.83 10.04 11.07
N ARG A 156 0.42 10.00 10.60
CA ARG A 156 1.26 11.18 10.43
C ARG A 156 2.01 11.12 9.11
N VAL A 157 1.63 11.99 8.18
CA VAL A 157 2.33 12.20 6.91
C VAL A 157 3.07 13.53 6.97
N GLU A 158 4.39 13.47 6.96
CA GLU A 158 5.27 14.64 6.92
C GLU A 158 5.73 14.89 5.50
N VAL A 159 5.62 16.13 5.03
CA VAL A 159 6.13 16.51 3.70
C VAL A 159 7.33 17.42 3.86
N LEU A 160 8.44 17.03 3.23
CA LEU A 160 9.67 17.80 3.14
C LEU A 160 9.91 18.19 1.70
N ASP A 161 9.92 19.49 1.43
CA ASP A 161 10.24 20.05 0.12
C ASP A 161 10.81 21.47 0.29
N GLY A 162 11.66 21.88 -0.65
CA GLY A 162 12.22 23.23 -0.70
C GLY A 162 11.67 24.02 -1.87
N GLY A 163 11.42 25.31 -1.66
CA GLY A 163 10.94 26.25 -2.68
C GLY A 163 9.45 26.54 -2.59
N CYS A 164 8.96 27.30 -3.57
CA CYS A 164 7.55 27.68 -3.67
C CYS A 164 6.83 26.89 -4.75
N ALA A 165 5.51 26.80 -4.65
CA ALA A 165 4.67 26.13 -5.63
C ALA A 165 4.60 26.98 -6.89
N GLU A 166 4.88 26.37 -8.03
CA GLU A 166 4.80 26.98 -9.35
C GLU A 166 3.47 26.65 -10.04
N PRO A 167 3.03 27.41 -11.04
CA PRO A 167 1.80 27.11 -11.79
C PRO A 167 1.75 25.68 -12.35
N CYS A 168 2.90 25.13 -12.72
CA CYS A 168 3.01 23.77 -13.26
C CYS A 168 3.09 22.68 -12.17
N ASP A 169 2.98 23.01 -10.88
CA ASP A 169 2.82 22.03 -9.79
C ASP A 169 1.35 21.69 -9.50
N VAL A 170 0.43 22.52 -10.00
CA VAL A 170 -1.01 22.34 -9.81
C VAL A 170 -1.45 21.00 -10.41
N SER A 171 -2.14 20.20 -9.60
CA SER A 171 -2.51 18.83 -9.98
C SER A 171 -3.75 18.34 -9.24
N PRO A 172 -4.57 17.47 -9.86
CA PRO A 172 -5.68 16.82 -9.18
C PRO A 172 -5.12 15.91 -8.08
N GLY A 173 -5.73 15.97 -6.89
CA GLY A 173 -5.23 15.25 -5.71
C GLY A 173 -3.89 15.78 -5.16
N GLY A 174 -3.28 16.78 -5.80
CA GLY A 174 -2.04 17.43 -5.39
C GLY A 174 -2.28 18.87 -4.94
N LEU A 175 -1.33 19.76 -5.24
CA LEU A 175 -1.42 21.17 -4.85
C LEU A 175 -2.51 21.90 -5.67
N PRO A 176 -3.39 22.71 -5.02
CA PRO A 176 -4.39 23.49 -5.72
C PRO A 176 -3.78 24.76 -6.35
N ALA A 177 -4.49 25.36 -7.31
CA ALA A 177 -4.08 26.63 -7.93
C ALA A 177 -3.92 27.77 -6.93
N SER A 178 -4.69 27.76 -5.84
CA SER A 178 -4.58 28.76 -4.76
C SER A 178 -3.26 28.70 -3.99
N ALA A 179 -2.51 27.59 -4.09
CA ALA A 179 -1.24 27.42 -3.39
C ALA A 179 -0.05 28.00 -4.16
N VAL A 180 -0.23 28.45 -5.41
CA VAL A 180 0.86 29.01 -6.23
C VAL A 180 1.49 30.21 -5.50
N GLY A 181 2.82 30.20 -5.39
CA GLY A 181 3.61 31.18 -4.64
C GLY A 181 3.81 30.85 -3.16
N GLU A 182 3.02 29.96 -2.57
CA GLU A 182 3.26 29.47 -1.20
C GLU A 182 4.45 28.51 -1.16
N ARG A 183 5.07 28.35 0.02
CA ARG A 183 6.07 27.30 0.24
C ARG A 183 5.43 25.92 0.01
N ARG A 184 6.06 25.07 -0.81
CA ARG A 184 5.49 23.77 -1.19
C ARG A 184 5.24 22.85 0.00
N ASP A 185 6.14 22.83 0.98
CA ASP A 185 5.97 22.04 2.19
C ASP A 185 4.78 22.53 3.04
N SER A 186 4.56 23.84 3.13
CA SER A 186 3.38 24.42 3.80
C SER A 186 2.08 24.08 3.09
N ALA A 187 2.02 24.24 1.77
CA ALA A 187 0.86 23.90 0.96
C ALA A 187 0.55 22.39 1.04
N ALA A 188 1.58 21.54 0.96
CA ALA A 188 1.42 20.09 1.09
C ALA A 188 0.97 19.67 2.49
N ARG A 189 1.43 20.34 3.56
CA ARG A 189 0.90 20.09 4.92
C ARG A 189 -0.58 20.45 5.03
N GLN A 190 -1.03 21.53 4.39
CA GLN A 190 -2.46 21.86 4.35
C GLN A 190 -3.24 20.79 3.59
N LEU A 191 -2.73 20.33 2.45
CA LEU A 191 -3.31 19.24 1.67
C LEU A 191 -3.45 17.97 2.51
N VAL A 192 -2.37 17.51 3.15
CA VAL A 192 -2.37 16.34 4.05
C VAL A 192 -3.46 16.46 5.12
N ARG A 193 -3.59 17.62 5.77
CA ARG A 193 -4.62 17.84 6.82
C ARG A 193 -6.03 17.77 6.26
N ARG A 194 -6.28 18.33 5.07
CA ARG A 194 -7.60 18.29 4.42
C ARG A 194 -7.97 16.90 3.90
N SER A 195 -6.96 16.12 3.48
CA SER A 195 -7.16 14.75 3.02
C SER A 195 -7.51 13.79 4.14
N PHE A 196 -7.07 14.03 5.37
CA PHE A 196 -7.30 13.11 6.49
C PHE A 196 -8.79 12.93 6.80
N PRO A 197 -9.28 11.68 7.00
CA PRO A 197 -10.66 11.39 7.35
C PRO A 197 -10.89 11.55 8.86
N GLY A 198 -11.44 12.71 9.22
CA GLY A 198 -11.86 13.04 10.57
C GLY A 198 -10.90 13.99 11.29
N PRO A 199 -11.05 14.18 12.62
CA PRO A 199 -10.14 14.99 13.38
C PRO A 199 -8.74 14.40 13.30
N ALA A 200 -7.78 15.23 12.88
CA ALA A 200 -6.37 14.85 12.82
C ALA A 200 -5.96 14.20 14.15
N PRO A 201 -5.15 13.13 14.13
CA PRO A 201 -4.65 12.54 15.36
C PRO A 201 -4.01 13.66 16.16
N ARG A 202 -4.49 13.89 17.39
CA ARG A 202 -3.82 14.82 18.29
C ARG A 202 -2.39 14.30 18.38
N SER A 203 -1.42 15.13 18.01
CA SER A 203 -0.03 14.83 18.31
C SER A 203 -0.04 14.44 19.77
N VAL A 204 0.35 13.21 20.09
CA VAL A 204 0.64 12.86 21.47
C VAL A 204 1.73 13.84 21.86
N GLN A 205 1.37 14.91 22.56
CA GLN A 205 2.36 15.74 23.21
C GLN A 205 3.16 14.75 24.04
N PRO A 206 4.51 14.75 23.94
CA PRO A 206 5.30 13.89 24.79
C PRO A 206 4.85 14.18 26.22
N VAL A 207 4.25 13.19 26.88
CA VAL A 207 3.89 13.30 28.27
C VAL A 207 5.20 13.60 28.98
N ALA A 208 5.34 14.82 29.50
CA ALA A 208 6.52 15.26 30.21
C ALA A 208 6.80 14.22 31.32
N GLY A 209 7.81 13.37 31.12
CA GLY A 209 8.15 12.31 32.06
C GLY A 209 8.53 10.95 31.47
N HIS A 210 8.34 10.69 30.18
CA HIS A 210 8.89 9.49 29.53
C HIS A 210 9.93 9.90 28.49
N ALA A 211 11.17 9.43 28.64
CA ALA A 211 12.22 9.50 27.63
C ALA A 211 11.91 8.58 26.41
N GLY A 212 10.66 8.51 25.98
CA GLY A 212 10.23 7.84 24.76
C GLY A 212 10.35 8.83 23.62
N GLY A 213 11.41 8.70 22.81
CA GLY A 213 11.58 9.47 21.58
C GLY A 213 10.35 9.34 20.66
N GLU A 214 10.17 10.30 19.74
CA GLU A 214 9.11 10.17 18.75
C GLU A 214 9.23 8.82 18.01
N PRO A 215 8.13 8.11 17.70
CA PRO A 215 8.21 6.80 17.03
C PRO A 215 8.99 6.92 15.72
N GLY A 216 9.81 5.93 15.38
CA GLY A 216 10.58 5.95 14.12
C GLY A 216 9.70 6.13 12.88
N LEU A 217 10.29 6.60 11.78
CA LEU A 217 9.60 6.62 10.49
C LEU A 217 9.34 5.19 10.02
N SER A 218 8.09 4.86 9.72
CA SER A 218 7.68 3.58 9.15
C SER A 218 8.11 3.46 7.68
N LEU A 219 8.10 4.58 6.94
CA LEU A 219 8.49 4.64 5.53
C LEU A 219 8.92 6.05 5.15
N ILE A 220 9.89 6.17 4.24
CA ILE A 220 10.19 7.41 3.51
C ILE A 220 9.80 7.22 2.03
N VAL A 221 9.05 8.15 1.45
CA VAL A 221 8.79 8.17 0.00
C VAL A 221 9.57 9.32 -0.63
N VAL A 222 10.45 9.03 -1.57
CA VAL A 222 11.29 9.99 -2.29
C VAL A 222 10.70 10.23 -3.65
N ALA A 223 10.02 11.37 -3.80
CA ALA A 223 9.31 11.79 -5.01
C ALA A 223 9.65 13.24 -5.39
N PRO A 224 10.93 13.52 -5.69
CA PRO A 224 11.41 14.86 -5.97
C PRO A 224 10.77 15.41 -7.23
N ARG A 225 10.59 16.73 -7.27
CA ARG A 225 9.98 17.41 -8.41
C ARG A 225 10.75 17.15 -9.71
N ASP A 226 12.08 17.21 -9.66
CA ASP A 226 12.95 17.09 -10.83
C ASP A 226 12.97 15.68 -11.47
N GLY A 227 12.44 14.66 -10.77
CA GLY A 227 12.40 13.26 -11.19
C GLY A 227 13.77 12.58 -11.20
N LEU A 228 14.82 13.28 -11.61
CA LEU A 228 16.18 12.75 -11.74
C LEU A 228 16.73 12.23 -10.43
N THR A 229 16.57 12.98 -9.33
CA THR A 229 17.09 12.57 -8.02
C THR A 229 16.30 11.39 -7.40
N GLY A 230 15.13 11.07 -7.93
CA GLY A 230 14.40 9.84 -7.60
C GLY A 230 14.80 8.68 -8.51
N TYR A 231 15.06 8.97 -9.79
CA TYR A 231 15.44 7.97 -10.79
C TYR A 231 16.88 7.47 -10.61
N VAL A 232 17.78 8.38 -10.23
CA VAL A 232 19.20 8.14 -9.96
C VAL A 232 19.55 8.75 -8.60
N PRO A 233 19.16 8.10 -7.49
CA PRO A 233 19.35 8.66 -6.17
C PRO A 233 20.83 8.78 -5.80
N ASP A 234 21.22 9.90 -5.20
CA ASP A 234 22.56 10.08 -4.61
C ASP A 234 22.68 9.18 -3.36
N PRO A 235 23.62 8.22 -3.32
CA PRO A 235 23.80 7.33 -2.19
C PRO A 235 23.94 8.06 -0.85
N ARG A 236 24.57 9.24 -0.83
CA ARG A 236 24.79 10.04 0.38
C ARG A 236 23.51 10.54 1.01
N THR A 237 22.48 10.78 0.19
CA THR A 237 21.17 11.23 0.70
C THR A 237 20.42 10.12 1.42
N ALA A 238 20.70 8.86 1.07
CA ALA A 238 20.09 7.67 1.65
C ALA A 238 20.92 7.07 2.81
N GLU A 239 22.20 7.44 2.96
CA GLU A 239 23.09 6.96 4.04
C GLU A 239 22.43 7.01 5.44
N PRO A 240 21.78 8.10 5.87
CA PRO A 240 21.15 8.15 7.19
C PRO A 240 20.01 7.14 7.33
N TRP A 241 19.26 6.88 6.26
CA TRP A 241 18.13 5.95 6.27
C TRP A 241 18.59 4.50 6.26
N ILE A 242 19.70 4.22 5.55
CA ILE A 242 20.37 2.93 5.60
C ILE A 242 20.89 2.67 7.01
N ALA A 243 21.58 3.64 7.61
CA ALA A 243 22.11 3.53 8.97
C ALA A 243 21.01 3.36 10.03
N SER A 244 19.86 4.03 9.88
CA SER A 244 18.72 3.89 10.80
C SER A 244 17.80 2.71 10.50
N GLY A 245 18.06 1.93 9.45
CA GLY A 245 17.20 0.83 9.01
C GLY A 245 15.83 1.27 8.50
N THR A 246 15.68 2.53 8.07
CA THR A 246 14.39 3.09 7.63
C THR A 246 14.08 2.69 6.17
N PRO A 247 12.97 1.95 5.94
CA PRO A 247 12.51 1.62 4.59
C PRO A 247 12.24 2.87 3.76
N HIS A 248 12.57 2.83 2.48
CA HIS A 248 12.32 3.97 1.59
C HIS A 248 11.97 3.58 0.16
N LEU A 249 10.97 4.25 -0.41
CA LEU A 249 10.45 4.03 -1.75
C LEU A 249 10.77 5.21 -2.66
N TYR A 250 11.37 4.97 -3.81
CA TYR A 250 11.55 5.99 -4.85
C TYR A 250 10.36 6.01 -5.80
N ALA A 251 9.94 7.19 -6.24
CA ALA A 251 8.93 7.34 -7.28
C ALA A 251 9.10 8.66 -8.02
N GLY A 252 8.59 8.77 -9.24
CA GLY A 252 8.63 10.02 -9.96
C GLY A 252 8.33 9.88 -11.45
N VAL A 253 8.48 11.00 -12.14
CA VAL A 253 8.40 11.06 -13.60
C VAL A 253 9.63 11.82 -14.09
N ILE A 254 10.32 11.25 -15.07
CA ILE A 254 11.44 11.87 -15.77
C ILE A 254 11.29 11.60 -17.26
N GLU A 255 11.47 12.61 -18.12
CA GLU A 255 11.47 12.45 -19.58
C GLU A 255 10.27 11.65 -20.11
N ALA A 256 9.05 11.95 -19.62
CA ALA A 256 7.81 11.23 -19.96
C ALA A 256 7.80 9.73 -19.58
N THR A 257 8.68 9.32 -18.67
CA THR A 257 8.78 7.98 -18.09
C THR A 257 8.45 8.03 -16.61
N GLY A 258 7.40 7.33 -16.21
CA GLY A 258 7.00 7.16 -14.82
C GLY A 258 7.72 5.98 -14.20
N PHE A 259 8.09 6.09 -12.93
CA PHE A 259 8.71 5.00 -12.20
C PHE A 259 8.22 4.89 -10.75
N VAL A 260 8.16 3.67 -10.24
CA VAL A 260 7.91 3.33 -8.84
C VAL A 260 8.91 2.25 -8.42
N GLY A 261 9.77 2.57 -7.47
CA GLY A 261 10.76 1.68 -6.91
C GLY A 261 12.21 2.02 -7.28
N PRO A 262 13.16 1.33 -6.64
CA PRO A 262 12.89 0.25 -5.68
C PRO A 262 12.33 0.76 -4.35
N LEU A 263 11.49 -0.07 -3.72
CA LEU A 263 11.31 -0.05 -2.27
C LEU A 263 12.55 -0.73 -1.68
N VAL A 264 13.34 0.08 -0.97
CA VAL A 264 14.56 -0.33 -0.32
C VAL A 264 14.25 -0.72 1.12
N LEU A 265 14.52 -1.98 1.45
CA LEU A 265 14.69 -2.50 2.80
C LEU A 265 16.19 -2.49 3.11
N PRO A 266 16.69 -1.62 4.01
CA PRO A 266 18.11 -1.58 4.36
C PRO A 266 18.62 -2.96 4.78
N GLY A 267 19.76 -3.40 4.23
CA GLY A 267 20.28 -4.75 4.42
C GLY A 267 19.56 -5.85 3.64
N GLY A 268 18.28 -5.70 3.26
CA GLY A 268 17.52 -6.75 2.57
C GLY A 268 17.49 -6.64 1.05
N THR A 269 17.47 -5.41 0.51
CA THR A 269 17.32 -5.16 -0.94
C THR A 269 18.36 -4.16 -1.43
N ALA A 270 18.57 -4.07 -2.76
CA ALA A 270 19.48 -3.11 -3.34
C ALA A 270 19.11 -1.64 -2.99
N CYS A 271 20.06 -0.91 -2.42
CA CYS A 271 19.92 0.51 -2.08
C CYS A 271 20.44 1.44 -3.19
N ALA A 272 20.30 2.75 -3.00
CA ALA A 272 20.85 3.76 -3.92
C ALA A 272 22.34 3.54 -4.26
N GLY A 273 23.16 3.10 -3.30
CA GLY A 273 24.56 2.73 -3.54
C GLY A 273 24.73 1.52 -4.47
N CYS A 274 23.89 0.50 -4.33
CA CYS A 274 23.87 -0.63 -5.28
C CYS A 274 23.49 -0.17 -6.68
N LEU A 275 22.47 0.69 -6.82
CA LEU A 275 22.05 1.22 -8.13
C LEU A 275 23.19 1.98 -8.80
N ASP A 276 23.85 2.87 -8.05
CA ASP A 276 24.96 3.69 -8.52
C ASP A 276 26.15 2.84 -8.97
N LEU A 277 26.59 1.87 -8.14
CA LEU A 277 27.69 0.96 -8.48
C LEU A 277 27.36 0.07 -9.69
N ASN A 278 26.18 -0.55 -9.71
CA ASN A 278 25.75 -1.37 -10.85
C ASN A 278 25.66 -0.58 -12.17
N ARG A 279 25.40 0.74 -12.12
CA ARG A 279 25.41 1.59 -13.32
C ARG A 279 26.83 1.92 -13.76
N ARG A 280 27.73 2.19 -12.83
CA ARG A 280 29.16 2.40 -13.11
C ARG A 280 29.82 1.18 -13.74
N ASP A 281 29.47 -0.01 -13.26
CA ASP A 281 30.00 -1.27 -13.79
C ASP A 281 29.52 -1.52 -15.23
N ARG A 282 28.28 -1.14 -15.55
CA ARG A 282 27.73 -1.28 -16.90
C ARG A 282 28.21 -0.21 -17.87
N ASP A 283 28.45 1.01 -17.38
CA ASP A 283 28.88 2.14 -18.19
C ASP A 283 29.89 3.02 -17.43
N GLN A 284 31.15 2.95 -17.86
CA GLN A 284 32.25 3.73 -17.28
C GLN A 284 32.08 5.24 -17.46
N GLN A 285 31.30 5.69 -18.44
CA GLN A 285 31.02 7.11 -18.69
C GLN A 285 29.89 7.64 -17.79
N TRP A 286 29.13 6.75 -17.15
CA TRP A 286 27.96 7.07 -16.34
C TRP A 286 28.19 8.19 -15.31
N PRO A 287 29.27 8.20 -14.48
CA PRO A 287 29.50 9.27 -13.51
C PRO A 287 29.62 10.65 -14.15
N ARG A 288 30.28 10.72 -15.32
CA ARG A 288 30.47 11.97 -16.05
C ARG A 288 29.14 12.47 -16.64
N MET A 289 28.31 11.58 -17.15
CA MET A 289 26.97 11.92 -17.65
C MET A 289 26.06 12.40 -16.52
N LEU A 290 26.04 11.69 -15.39
CA LEU A 290 25.26 12.07 -14.22
C LEU A 290 25.66 13.45 -13.69
N ALA A 291 26.95 13.73 -13.58
CA ALA A 291 27.45 15.05 -13.18
C ALA A 291 27.00 16.17 -14.13
N GLN A 292 26.98 15.91 -15.45
CA GLN A 292 26.50 16.86 -16.44
C GLN A 292 24.99 17.12 -16.31
N TRP A 293 24.18 16.07 -16.15
CA TRP A 293 22.73 16.21 -15.95
C TRP A 293 22.39 16.96 -14.67
N GLN A 294 23.10 16.68 -13.58
CA GLN A 294 22.91 17.39 -12.29
C GLN A 294 23.38 18.85 -12.33
N SER A 295 24.43 19.14 -13.11
CA SER A 295 24.95 20.51 -13.27
C SER A 295 24.20 21.31 -14.35
N GLY A 296 23.30 20.67 -15.09
CA GLY A 296 22.52 21.27 -16.17
C GLY A 296 21.64 22.42 -15.70
N ARG A 297 21.27 23.31 -16.64
CA ARG A 297 20.44 24.49 -16.33
C ARG A 297 19.09 24.07 -15.74
N ARG A 298 18.80 24.51 -14.51
CA ARG A 298 17.53 24.31 -13.77
C ARG A 298 16.28 24.93 -14.43
N THR A 299 16.41 25.47 -15.64
CA THR A 299 15.37 26.17 -16.40
C THR A 299 14.67 25.30 -17.44
N ALA A 300 15.03 24.01 -17.56
CA ALA A 300 14.35 23.09 -18.47
C ALA A 300 12.93 22.78 -17.97
N VAL A 301 11.93 22.95 -18.84
CA VAL A 301 10.55 22.50 -18.56
C VAL A 301 10.55 20.99 -18.46
N GLN A 302 10.09 20.45 -17.33
CA GLN A 302 10.06 19.02 -17.14
C GLN A 302 8.97 18.35 -17.98
N ALA A 303 9.34 17.29 -18.69
CA ALA A 303 8.41 16.37 -19.33
C ALA A 303 7.75 15.46 -18.28
N CYS A 304 6.90 16.05 -17.46
CA CYS A 304 6.09 15.38 -16.45
C CYS A 304 4.63 15.59 -16.84
N ASP A 305 4.05 14.63 -17.57
CA ASP A 305 2.63 14.70 -17.95
C ASP A 305 1.72 14.53 -16.73
N LEU A 306 0.56 15.21 -16.72
CA LEU A 306 -0.34 15.19 -15.58
C LEU A 306 -1.00 13.82 -15.37
N GLY A 307 -1.38 13.14 -16.46
CA GLY A 307 -1.96 11.80 -16.41
C GLY A 307 -0.95 10.77 -15.92
N LEU A 308 0.27 10.79 -16.48
CA LEU A 308 1.36 9.93 -16.04
C LEU A 308 1.73 10.16 -14.56
N ALA A 309 1.86 11.43 -14.12
CA ALA A 309 2.17 11.75 -12.73
C ALA A 309 1.09 11.24 -11.77
N THR A 310 -0.19 11.32 -12.16
CA THR A 310 -1.32 10.80 -11.38
C THR A 310 -1.27 9.28 -11.28
N ALA A 311 -0.98 8.58 -12.39
CA ALA A 311 -0.85 7.13 -12.42
C ALA A 311 0.31 6.64 -11.52
N VAL A 312 1.48 7.28 -11.62
CA VAL A 312 2.64 7.00 -10.77
C VAL A 312 2.32 7.25 -9.30
N ALA A 313 1.66 8.37 -8.97
CA ALA A 313 1.30 8.69 -7.59
C ALA A 313 0.36 7.64 -6.99
N GLY A 314 -0.65 7.20 -7.76
CA GLY A 314 -1.56 6.12 -7.35
C GLY A 314 -0.84 4.79 -7.12
N LEU A 315 0.00 4.36 -8.06
CA LEU A 315 0.79 3.12 -7.93
C LEU A 315 1.76 3.18 -6.74
N ALA A 316 2.51 4.29 -6.59
CA ALA A 316 3.46 4.49 -5.50
C ALA A 316 2.76 4.51 -4.13
N ALA A 317 1.63 5.21 -4.02
CA ALA A 317 0.83 5.20 -2.80
C ALA A 317 0.29 3.79 -2.49
N SER A 318 -0.13 3.03 -3.51
CA SER A 318 -0.62 1.66 -3.33
C SER A 318 0.48 0.72 -2.84
N HIS A 319 1.70 0.83 -3.38
CA HIS A 319 2.87 0.08 -2.91
C HIS A 319 3.26 0.48 -1.48
N ALA A 320 3.23 1.78 -1.18
CA ALA A 320 3.49 2.27 0.17
C ALA A 320 2.46 1.75 1.19
N LEU A 321 1.17 1.77 0.85
CA LEU A 321 0.10 1.25 1.72
C LEU A 321 0.23 -0.26 1.92
N ALA A 322 0.50 -1.04 0.87
CA ALA A 322 0.75 -2.48 0.99
C ALA A 322 1.92 -2.76 1.95
N PHE A 323 3.01 -1.99 1.83
CA PHE A 323 4.14 -2.09 2.76
C PHE A 323 3.75 -1.77 4.21
N LEU A 324 3.02 -0.68 4.42
CA LEU A 324 2.54 -0.28 5.75
C LEU A 324 1.56 -1.30 6.34
N ASP A 325 0.82 -2.02 5.51
CA ASP A 325 -0.08 -3.10 5.94
C ASP A 325 0.63 -4.42 6.27
N GLY A 326 1.96 -4.48 6.10
CA GLY A 326 2.80 -5.63 6.43
C GLY A 326 3.12 -6.54 5.24
N GLU A 327 2.77 -6.14 4.02
CA GLU A 327 3.07 -6.90 2.79
C GLU A 327 4.34 -6.40 2.11
N LEU A 328 4.92 -7.20 1.22
CA LEU A 328 6.02 -6.75 0.36
C LEU A 328 5.47 -6.41 -1.04
N PRO A 329 5.36 -5.13 -1.42
CA PRO A 329 4.87 -4.77 -2.74
C PRO A 329 5.85 -5.22 -3.82
N ALA A 330 5.37 -5.31 -5.07
CA ALA A 330 6.17 -5.74 -6.22
C ALA A 330 7.35 -4.82 -6.55
N SER A 331 7.45 -3.63 -5.94
CA SER A 331 8.64 -2.77 -6.02
C SER A 331 9.73 -3.11 -4.99
N THR A 332 9.53 -4.11 -4.12
CA THR A 332 10.55 -4.53 -3.14
C THR A 332 11.78 -5.05 -3.88
N GLY A 333 12.88 -4.29 -3.81
CA GLY A 333 14.08 -4.59 -4.60
C GLY A 333 13.94 -4.47 -6.13
N ALA A 334 12.83 -3.89 -6.63
CA ALA A 334 12.54 -3.83 -8.04
C ALA A 334 12.01 -2.45 -8.45
N ARG A 335 12.33 -2.00 -9.66
CA ARG A 335 11.80 -0.78 -10.23
C ARG A 335 10.73 -1.10 -11.26
N TRP A 336 9.58 -0.47 -11.11
CA TRP A 336 8.52 -0.45 -12.11
C TRP A 336 8.65 0.80 -12.95
N GLU A 337 8.61 0.68 -14.28
CA GLU A 337 8.70 1.81 -15.22
C GLU A 337 7.62 1.70 -16.31
N ALA A 338 7.11 2.85 -16.75
CA ALA A 338 6.21 2.96 -17.90
C ALA A 338 6.48 4.29 -18.63
N ALA A 339 6.76 4.21 -19.94
CA ALA A 339 7.02 5.37 -20.78
C ALA A 339 5.81 5.71 -21.65
N LEU A 340 5.56 7.01 -21.84
CA LEU A 340 4.59 7.49 -22.81
C LEU A 340 5.07 7.22 -24.25
N PRO A 341 4.14 7.00 -25.21
CA PRO A 341 2.69 6.97 -25.04
C PRO A 341 2.13 5.59 -24.65
N LEU A 342 2.96 4.54 -24.65
CA LEU A 342 2.50 3.15 -24.54
C LEU A 342 2.01 2.79 -23.14
N LEU A 343 2.63 3.34 -22.10
CA LEU A 343 2.32 3.09 -20.69
C LEU A 343 2.32 1.59 -20.31
N ASP A 344 3.19 0.81 -20.98
CA ASP A 344 3.45 -0.60 -20.66
C ASP A 344 4.31 -0.69 -19.39
N TRP A 345 3.69 -1.06 -18.27
CA TRP A 345 4.36 -1.16 -16.98
C TRP A 345 5.24 -2.39 -16.92
N ARG A 346 6.55 -2.17 -16.79
CA ARG A 346 7.57 -3.23 -16.70
C ARG A 346 8.27 -3.18 -15.37
N SER A 347 8.59 -4.35 -14.83
CA SER A 347 9.36 -4.47 -13.59
C SER A 347 10.78 -4.96 -13.91
N GLU A 348 11.78 -4.24 -13.40
CA GLU A 348 13.18 -4.63 -13.42
C GLU A 348 13.66 -4.91 -12.00
N GLN A 349 14.19 -6.11 -11.77
CA GLN A 349 14.82 -6.47 -10.50
C GLN A 349 16.17 -5.77 -10.36
N ILE A 350 16.40 -5.12 -9.22
CA ILE A 350 17.65 -4.44 -8.94
C ILE A 350 18.51 -5.32 -8.03
N GLY A 351 19.59 -5.86 -8.59
CA GLY A 351 20.53 -6.69 -7.86
C GLY A 351 21.35 -5.91 -6.82
N ALA A 352 21.59 -6.52 -5.66
CA ALA A 352 22.56 -5.99 -4.73
C ALA A 352 23.97 -6.05 -5.33
N HIS A 353 24.75 -4.98 -5.16
CA HIS A 353 26.10 -4.90 -5.69
C HIS A 353 27.11 -5.39 -4.64
N VAL A 354 28.06 -6.25 -5.03
CA VAL A 354 29.03 -6.88 -4.11
C VAL A 354 29.95 -5.89 -3.41
N GLY A 355 30.30 -4.78 -4.06
CA GLY A 355 31.08 -3.69 -3.48
C GLY A 355 30.27 -2.68 -2.64
N CYS A 356 28.96 -2.88 -2.47
CA CYS A 356 28.14 -1.97 -1.66
C CYS A 356 28.16 -2.38 -0.18
N SER A 357 28.43 -1.43 0.72
CA SER A 357 28.47 -1.65 2.17
C SER A 357 27.08 -1.74 2.82
N CYS A 358 25.99 -1.75 2.06
CA CYS A 358 24.62 -1.70 2.58
C CYS A 358 24.12 -3.03 3.17
N GLY A 359 24.91 -4.12 3.06
CA GLY A 359 24.58 -5.45 3.59
C GLY A 359 23.74 -6.33 2.66
N ALA A 360 23.07 -5.78 1.65
CA ALA A 360 22.17 -6.53 0.77
C ALA A 360 22.86 -7.64 -0.05
N GLY A 361 24.17 -7.50 -0.34
CA GLY A 361 24.93 -8.50 -1.07
C GLY A 361 25.27 -9.77 -0.25
N GLY A 362 25.17 -9.71 1.08
CA GLY A 362 25.51 -10.84 1.97
C GLY A 362 24.35 -11.79 2.26
N HIS A 363 23.11 -11.45 1.88
CA HIS A 363 21.92 -12.23 2.17
C HIS A 363 21.50 -13.19 1.04
N THR A 364 22.24 -13.26 -0.06
CA THR A 364 21.96 -14.18 -1.18
C THR A 364 22.45 -15.61 -0.95
N GLU A 365 23.25 -15.89 0.09
CA GLU A 365 23.75 -17.24 0.39
C GLU A 365 22.78 -18.14 1.18
N GLY A 366 21.60 -17.65 1.58
CA GLY A 366 20.67 -18.46 2.38
C GLY A 366 19.22 -18.13 2.13
N VAL A 367 18.64 -18.62 1.03
CA VAL A 367 17.31 -19.27 0.89
C VAL A 367 17.18 -19.66 -0.60
N ARG A 368 17.83 -20.76 -0.98
CA ARG A 368 17.35 -21.62 -2.08
C ARG A 368 16.97 -22.96 -1.48
N THR A 369 15.97 -22.97 -0.60
CA THR A 369 15.21 -24.19 -0.35
C THR A 369 14.24 -24.34 -1.51
N SER A 370 14.66 -25.13 -2.49
CA SER A 370 13.81 -25.74 -3.51
C SER A 370 12.70 -26.53 -2.83
N GLY A 371 11.53 -25.91 -2.67
CA GLY A 371 10.27 -26.62 -2.42
C GLY A 371 9.77 -27.15 -3.75
N ALA A 372 9.85 -28.46 -3.93
CA ALA A 372 9.30 -29.17 -5.08
C ALA A 372 7.82 -28.79 -5.27
N GLY A 373 7.45 -28.50 -6.52
CA GLY A 373 6.08 -28.21 -6.90
C GLY A 373 5.14 -29.36 -6.57
N THR A 374 4.04 -29.06 -5.90
CA THR A 374 2.88 -29.96 -5.81
C THR A 374 1.93 -29.63 -6.95
N ALA A 375 1.70 -30.67 -7.76
CA ALA A 375 0.85 -30.67 -8.94
C ALA A 375 -0.59 -30.23 -8.63
N HIS A 376 -1.20 -29.58 -9.62
CA HIS A 376 -2.64 -29.32 -9.67
C HIS A 376 -3.40 -30.63 -9.88
N ASP A 377 -4.10 -31.12 -8.86
CA ASP A 377 -5.13 -32.13 -9.05
C ASP A 377 -6.41 -31.48 -9.58
N THR A 378 -6.67 -31.75 -10.87
CA THR A 378 -7.94 -31.51 -11.54
C THR A 378 -8.78 -32.75 -11.37
N MET A 379 -9.83 -32.72 -10.54
CA MET A 379 -10.83 -33.79 -10.52
C MET A 379 -11.97 -33.44 -11.47
N ALA A 380 -11.88 -34.02 -12.67
CA ALA A 380 -13.05 -34.40 -13.45
C ALA A 380 -13.56 -35.74 -12.90
N GLY A 381 -14.87 -35.82 -12.66
CA GLY A 381 -15.58 -37.00 -12.15
C GLY A 381 -16.98 -36.60 -11.72
#